data_AF-A0A0I9W979-F1
#
_entry.id   AF-A0A0I9W979-F1
#
_cell.length_a   1.000
_cell.length_b   1.000
_cell.length_c   1.000
_cell.angle_alpha   90.00
_cell.angle_beta   90.00
_cell.angle_gamma   90.00
#
_symmetry.space_group_name_H-M   'P 1'
#
loop_
_entity.id
_entity.type
_entity.pdbx_description
1 polymer ?
#
loop_
_entity_poly.entity_id
_entity_poly.type
_entity_poly.pdbx_seq_one_letter_code
_entity_poly.pdbx_strand_id
1 'polypeptide(L)'
;MNNNRLSKPFASDVIRKYEALERKVLWNLHIYPTHNQYDDYFQEVCIALWKLACEYDSLEDFELNCPLQYIYQHLKWRILDCIRHEKTLHEDACEDEQLFSFIESLSFEDDSDFHLYLDKFCEELSDKHQKYLNCLLAKNQGSRQNRSYYRKKLRPVFQEFFKKQG
;
A
#
# COMPACT_ATOMS: atom_id res chain seq x y z
N MET A 1 -4.95 -23.17 19.92
CA MET A 1 -4.07 -22.02 19.61
C MET A 1 -2.68 -22.38 20.09
N ASN A 2 -1.73 -22.59 19.17
CA ASN A 2 -0.41 -23.19 19.45
C ASN A 2 0.57 -22.15 20.02
N ASN A 3 0.81 -22.19 21.33
CA ASN A 3 1.80 -21.37 22.03
C ASN A 3 3.26 -21.78 21.76
N ASN A 4 3.51 -22.79 20.91
CA ASN A 4 4.86 -23.30 20.59
C ASN A 4 5.65 -22.50 19.55
N ARG A 5 5.07 -21.46 18.91
CA ARG A 5 5.80 -20.66 17.90
C ARG A 5 6.77 -19.65 18.49
N LEU A 6 6.66 -19.32 19.78
CA LEU A 6 7.41 -18.24 20.43
C LEU A 6 8.73 -18.69 21.09
N SER A 7 9.03 -19.99 21.09
CA SER A 7 10.19 -20.58 21.80
C SER A 7 11.01 -21.49 20.88
N LYS A 8 11.28 -21.06 19.64
CA LYS A 8 12.25 -21.73 18.77
C LYS A 8 13.56 -20.94 18.79
N PRO A 9 14.47 -21.18 19.76
CA PRO A 9 15.72 -20.42 19.90
C PRO A 9 16.58 -20.47 18.63
N PHE A 10 16.49 -21.56 17.86
CA PHE A 10 17.24 -21.70 16.61
C PHE A 10 16.80 -20.72 15.50
N ALA A 11 15.57 -20.20 15.52
CA ALA A 11 15.12 -19.28 14.48
C ALA A 11 15.91 -17.95 14.51
N SER A 12 16.36 -17.52 15.70
CA SER A 12 17.28 -16.39 15.84
C SER A 12 18.68 -16.72 15.30
N ASP A 13 19.14 -17.96 15.46
CA ASP A 13 20.41 -18.42 14.88
C ASP A 13 20.37 -18.46 13.35
N VAL A 14 19.21 -18.80 12.76
CA VAL A 14 18.98 -18.74 11.31
C VAL A 14 19.15 -17.31 10.79
N ILE A 15 18.54 -16.32 11.44
CA ILE A 15 18.69 -14.91 11.03
C ILE A 15 20.17 -14.52 11.02
N ARG A 16 20.90 -14.82 12.10
CA ARG A 16 22.33 -14.50 12.19
C ARG A 16 23.16 -15.23 11.14
N LYS A 17 22.82 -16.49 10.83
CA LYS A 17 23.54 -17.31 9.82
C LYS A 17 23.35 -16.76 8.41
N TYR A 18 22.14 -16.30 8.08
CA TYR A 18 21.78 -15.89 6.73
C TYR A 18 21.79 -14.37 6.52
N GLU A 19 22.29 -13.58 7.48
CA GLU A 19 22.37 -12.11 7.39
C GLU A 19 23.01 -11.61 6.08
N ALA A 20 24.07 -12.27 5.60
CA ALA A 20 24.69 -11.93 4.32
C ALA A 20 23.74 -12.14 3.12
N LEU A 21 22.87 -13.16 3.18
CA LEU A 21 21.82 -13.39 2.19
C LEU A 21 20.76 -12.29 2.26
N GLU A 22 20.35 -11.88 3.46
CA GLU A 22 19.37 -10.82 3.67
C GLU A 22 19.83 -9.51 3.02
N ARG A 23 21.07 -9.10 3.30
CA ARG A 23 21.71 -7.93 2.68
C ARG A 23 21.81 -8.10 1.16
N LYS A 24 22.14 -9.30 0.68
CA LYS A 24 22.22 -9.59 -0.75
C LYS A 24 20.86 -9.50 -1.45
N VAL A 25 19.76 -9.87 -0.79
CA VAL A 25 18.40 -9.71 -1.32
C VAL A 25 18.09 -8.23 -1.54
N LEU A 26 18.33 -7.38 -0.52
CA LEU A 26 18.11 -5.94 -0.63
C LEU A 26 18.99 -5.28 -1.70
N TRP A 27 20.27 -5.65 -1.73
CA TRP A 27 21.22 -5.13 -2.72
C TRP A 27 20.77 -5.41 -4.16
N ASN A 28 20.26 -6.63 -4.42
CA ASN A 28 19.73 -7.00 -5.73
C ASN A 28 18.43 -6.28 -6.10
N LEU A 29 17.73 -5.71 -5.12
CA LEU A 29 16.55 -4.87 -5.33
C LEU A 29 16.90 -3.37 -5.36
N HIS A 30 18.19 -3.02 -5.40
CA HIS A 30 18.69 -1.65 -5.36
C HIS A 30 18.31 -0.89 -4.07
N ILE A 31 18.06 -1.60 -2.98
CA ILE A 31 17.82 -1.04 -1.65
C ILE A 31 19.15 -1.06 -0.89
N TYR A 32 19.86 0.07 -0.94
CA TYR A 32 21.16 0.24 -0.29
C TYR A 32 21.01 0.86 1.10
N PRO A 33 22.01 0.80 2.00
CA PRO A 33 21.96 1.41 3.33
C PRO A 33 21.66 2.93 3.35
N THR A 34 21.86 3.62 2.22
CA THR A 34 21.51 5.04 2.05
C THR A 34 20.04 5.27 1.73
N HIS A 35 19.26 4.21 1.48
CA HIS A 35 17.83 4.30 1.21
C HIS A 35 17.07 4.65 2.48
N ASN A 36 16.15 5.61 2.42
CA ASN A 36 15.43 6.12 3.61
C ASN A 36 14.65 5.03 4.37
N GLN A 37 14.20 3.99 3.68
CA GLN A 37 13.47 2.85 4.26
C GLN A 37 14.34 1.58 4.35
N TYR A 38 15.67 1.69 4.26
CA TYR A 38 16.54 0.51 4.26
C TYR A 38 16.31 -0.37 5.50
N ASP A 39 16.26 0.24 6.69
CA ASP A 39 16.12 -0.48 7.95
C ASP A 39 14.76 -1.20 8.03
N ASP A 40 13.69 -0.58 7.52
CA ASP A 40 12.36 -1.20 7.47
C ASP A 40 12.36 -2.41 6.54
N TYR A 41 12.92 -2.28 5.33
CA TYR A 41 13.05 -3.40 4.40
C TYR A 41 13.95 -4.51 4.97
N PHE A 42 15.03 -4.15 5.66
CA PHE A 42 15.90 -5.12 6.31
C PHE A 42 15.17 -5.90 7.41
N GLN A 43 14.40 -5.21 8.26
CA GLN A 43 13.55 -5.85 9.26
C GLN A 43 12.52 -6.78 8.63
N GLU A 44 11.86 -6.38 7.55
CA GLU A 44 10.90 -7.23 6.84
C GLU A 44 11.55 -8.50 6.28
N VAL A 45 12.78 -8.43 5.77
CA VAL A 45 13.55 -9.62 5.37
C VAL A 45 13.79 -10.53 6.58
N CYS A 46 14.28 -10.00 7.70
CA CYS A 46 14.55 -10.79 8.90
C CYS A 46 13.27 -11.45 9.44
N ILE A 47 12.15 -10.72 9.47
CA ILE A 47 10.84 -11.23 9.90
C ILE A 47 10.36 -12.34 8.97
N ALA A 48 10.52 -12.17 7.65
CA ALA A 48 10.14 -13.18 6.67
C ALA A 48 10.97 -14.47 6.85
N LEU A 49 12.27 -14.34 7.04
CA LEU A 49 13.16 -15.48 7.28
C LEU A 49 12.82 -16.18 8.61
N TRP A 50 12.61 -15.41 9.67
CA TRP A 50 12.21 -15.94 10.97
C TRP A 50 10.89 -16.72 10.89
N LYS A 51 9.87 -16.14 10.23
CA LYS A 51 8.57 -16.81 10.03
C LYS A 51 8.74 -18.13 9.29
N LEU A 52 9.57 -18.15 8.24
CA LEU A 52 9.87 -19.36 7.48
C LEU A 52 10.58 -20.40 8.35
N ALA A 53 11.59 -19.99 9.13
CA ALA A 53 12.32 -20.87 10.03
C ALA A 53 11.42 -21.47 11.12
N CYS A 54 10.45 -20.71 11.65
CA CYS A 54 9.51 -21.19 12.66
C CYS A 54 8.59 -22.33 12.19
N GLU A 55 8.48 -22.57 10.89
CA GLU A 55 7.71 -23.69 10.33
C GLU A 55 8.39 -25.04 10.55
N TYR A 56 9.69 -25.05 10.85
CA TYR A 56 10.53 -26.25 11.02
C TYR A 56 10.95 -26.42 12.48
N ASP A 57 11.30 -27.63 12.90
CA ASP A 57 11.58 -27.93 14.31
C ASP A 57 13.08 -27.88 14.67
N SER A 58 13.97 -28.01 13.69
CA SER A 58 15.41 -27.85 13.86
C SER A 58 16.05 -27.11 12.69
N LEU A 59 17.32 -26.69 12.87
CA LEU A 59 18.12 -26.08 11.81
C LEU A 59 18.41 -27.08 10.68
N GLU A 60 18.70 -28.35 10.99
CA GLU A 60 18.96 -29.35 9.94
C GLU A 60 17.72 -29.58 9.08
N ASP A 61 16.54 -29.65 9.71
CA ASP A 61 15.27 -29.84 9.00
C ASP A 61 14.95 -28.64 8.11
N PHE A 62 15.22 -27.42 8.59
CA PHE A 62 15.12 -26.22 7.77
C PHE A 62 16.06 -26.27 6.56
N GLU A 63 17.34 -26.61 6.75
CA GLU A 63 18.33 -26.63 5.65
C GLU A 63 18.08 -27.74 4.63
N LEU A 64 17.53 -28.88 5.07
CA LEU A 64 17.15 -29.97 4.21
C LEU A 64 15.98 -29.58 3.28
N ASN A 65 14.99 -28.87 3.83
CA ASN A 65 13.76 -28.54 3.11
C ASN A 65 13.81 -27.17 2.40
N CYS A 66 14.65 -26.24 2.87
CA CYS A 66 14.79 -24.90 2.34
C CYS A 66 16.18 -24.68 1.72
N PRO A 67 16.40 -25.06 0.45
CA PRO A 67 17.66 -24.77 -0.22
C PRO A 67 17.87 -23.26 -0.35
N LEU A 68 19.13 -22.81 -0.37
CA LEU A 68 19.50 -21.39 -0.38
C LEU A 68 18.79 -20.56 -1.46
N GLN A 69 18.62 -21.15 -2.65
CA GLN A 69 17.92 -20.51 -3.78
C GLN A 69 16.44 -20.26 -3.48
N TYR A 70 15.79 -21.20 -2.79
CA TYR A 70 14.40 -21.06 -2.35
C TYR A 70 14.27 -19.94 -1.32
N ILE A 71 15.13 -19.94 -0.30
CA ILE A 71 15.15 -18.88 0.72
C ILE A 71 15.33 -17.51 0.06
N TYR A 72 16.33 -17.37 -0.82
CA TYR A 72 16.58 -16.13 -1.54
C TYR A 72 15.34 -15.65 -2.30
N GLN A 73 14.70 -16.53 -3.07
CA GLN A 73 13.53 -16.19 -3.86
C GLN A 73 12.33 -15.81 -2.99
N HIS A 74 12.12 -16.54 -1.88
CA HIS A 74 11.06 -16.25 -0.92
C HIS A 74 11.22 -14.84 -0.34
N LEU A 75 12.41 -14.50 0.16
CA LEU A 75 12.72 -13.18 0.73
C LEU A 75 12.58 -12.07 -0.32
N LYS A 76 13.07 -12.31 -1.54
CA LYS A 76 12.95 -11.35 -2.65
C LYS A 76 11.49 -11.02 -2.96
N TRP A 77 10.61 -12.03 -3.01
CA TRP A 77 9.19 -11.80 -3.28
C TRP A 77 8.50 -11.02 -2.17
N ARG A 78 8.85 -11.29 -0.89
CA ARG A 78 8.32 -10.52 0.23
C ARG A 78 8.61 -9.02 0.09
N ILE A 79 9.84 -8.66 -0.22
CA ILE A 79 10.22 -7.25 -0.39
C ILE A 79 9.56 -6.63 -1.62
N LEU A 80 9.46 -7.36 -2.73
CA LEU A 80 8.72 -6.88 -3.90
C LEU A 80 7.24 -6.60 -3.59
N ASP A 81 6.61 -7.43 -2.76
CA ASP A 81 5.23 -7.20 -2.34
C ASP A 81 5.12 -5.97 -1.44
N CYS A 82 6.07 -5.74 -0.52
CA CYS A 82 6.15 -4.51 0.28
C CYS A 82 6.26 -3.26 -0.61
N ILE A 83 7.21 -3.27 -1.57
CA ILE A 83 7.39 -2.16 -2.52
C ILE A 83 6.11 -1.88 -3.31
N ARG A 84 5.42 -2.92 -3.80
CA ARG A 84 4.15 -2.75 -4.53
C ARG A 84 3.07 -2.16 -3.65
N HIS A 85 3.00 -2.59 -2.40
CA HIS A 85 2.02 -2.08 -1.45
C HIS A 85 2.24 -0.59 -1.16
N GLU A 86 3.48 -0.19 -0.89
CA GLU A 86 3.85 1.21 -0.66
C GLU A 86 3.57 2.09 -1.87
N LYS A 87 3.93 1.65 -3.08
CA LYS A 87 3.60 2.40 -4.31
C LYS A 87 2.10 2.62 -4.46
N THR A 88 1.29 1.59 -4.18
CA THR A 88 -0.17 1.71 -4.26
C THR A 88 -0.70 2.72 -3.22
N LEU A 89 -0.18 2.71 -2.00
CA LEU A 89 -0.57 3.66 -0.96
C LEU A 89 -0.18 5.10 -1.31
N HIS A 90 1.03 5.28 -1.85
CA HIS A 90 1.53 6.60 -2.23
C HIS A 90 0.78 7.18 -3.44
N GLU A 91 0.42 6.35 -4.42
CA GLU A 91 -0.43 6.77 -5.56
C GLU A 91 -1.80 7.23 -5.08
N ASP A 92 -2.45 6.47 -4.19
CA ASP A 92 -3.74 6.84 -3.60
C ASP A 92 -3.64 8.15 -2.80
N ALA A 93 -2.57 8.35 -2.02
CA ALA A 93 -2.37 9.55 -1.20
C ALA A 93 -2.12 10.82 -2.03
N CYS A 94 -1.27 10.75 -3.05
CA CYS A 94 -0.96 11.90 -3.92
C CYS A 94 -2.19 12.36 -4.72
N GLU A 95 -3.04 11.42 -5.13
CA GLU A 95 -4.30 11.74 -5.80
C GLU A 95 -5.28 12.52 -4.91
N ASP A 96 -5.33 12.21 -3.62
CA ASP A 96 -6.20 12.90 -2.65
C ASP A 96 -5.65 14.29 -2.28
N GLU A 97 -4.32 14.43 -2.15
CA GLU A 97 -3.66 15.71 -1.88
C GLU A 97 -3.89 16.75 -3.01
N GLN A 98 -3.85 16.31 -4.27
CA GLN A 98 -4.14 17.19 -5.42
C GLN A 98 -5.59 17.71 -5.43
N LEU A 99 -6.55 16.87 -5.02
CA LEU A 99 -7.95 17.30 -4.91
C LEU A 99 -8.14 18.24 -3.73
N PHE A 100 -7.48 17.97 -2.61
CA PHE A 100 -7.54 18.83 -1.42
C PHE A 100 -6.97 20.22 -1.70
N SER A 101 -5.79 20.31 -2.33
CA SER A 101 -5.21 21.59 -2.75
C SER A 101 -6.11 22.35 -3.73
N PHE A 102 -6.78 21.64 -4.65
CA PHE A 102 -7.75 22.28 -5.54
C PHE A 102 -8.93 22.87 -4.75
N ILE A 103 -9.48 22.14 -3.79
CA ILE A 103 -10.59 22.63 -2.95
C ILE A 103 -10.15 23.85 -2.14
N GLU A 104 -8.97 23.83 -1.51
CA GLU A 104 -8.41 24.99 -0.80
C GLU A 104 -8.18 26.20 -1.70
N SER A 105 -7.88 25.97 -2.98
CA SER A 105 -7.69 27.05 -3.96
C SER A 105 -8.99 27.72 -4.41
N LEU A 106 -10.15 27.10 -4.14
CA LEU A 106 -11.44 27.69 -4.47
C LEU A 106 -11.75 28.81 -3.46
N SER A 107 -11.87 30.03 -3.96
CA SER A 107 -12.21 31.20 -3.15
C SER A 107 -13.73 31.41 -3.12
N PHE A 108 -14.40 30.79 -2.15
CA PHE A 108 -15.79 31.11 -1.84
C PHE A 108 -15.86 32.26 -0.84
N GLU A 109 -16.85 33.14 -0.97
CA GLU A 109 -17.07 34.23 -0.01
C GLU A 109 -17.63 33.72 1.32
N ASP A 110 -18.41 32.62 1.27
CA ASP A 110 -18.94 31.90 2.43
C ASP A 110 -18.94 30.37 2.17
N ASP A 111 -18.77 29.57 3.23
CA ASP A 111 -18.87 28.10 3.18
C ASP A 111 -20.26 27.64 2.70
N SER A 112 -21.29 28.47 2.91
CA SER A 112 -22.65 28.21 2.42
C SER A 112 -22.73 28.17 0.88
N ASP A 113 -21.91 28.96 0.18
CA ASP A 113 -21.84 28.95 -1.28
C ASP A 113 -21.24 27.64 -1.79
N PHE A 114 -20.19 27.15 -1.14
CA PHE A 114 -19.60 25.86 -1.49
C PHE A 114 -20.63 24.73 -1.39
N HIS A 115 -21.40 24.69 -0.31
CA HIS A 115 -22.46 23.70 -0.14
C HIS A 115 -23.56 23.82 -1.20
N LEU A 116 -23.99 25.03 -1.54
CA LEU A 116 -24.97 25.25 -2.60
C LEU A 116 -24.45 24.77 -3.97
N TYR A 117 -23.19 25.05 -4.29
CA TYR A 117 -22.57 24.57 -5.52
C TYR A 117 -22.32 23.06 -5.51
N LEU A 118 -22.07 22.47 -4.35
CA LEU A 118 -21.93 21.02 -4.20
C LEU A 118 -23.26 20.32 -4.46
N ASP A 119 -24.37 20.87 -3.97
CA ASP A 119 -25.71 20.34 -4.23
C ASP A 119 -26.05 20.45 -5.72
N LYS A 120 -25.82 21.63 -6.34
CA LYS A 120 -25.98 21.82 -7.79
C LYS A 120 -25.12 20.86 -8.60
N PHE A 121 -23.87 20.66 -8.20
CA PHE A 121 -22.98 19.69 -8.84
C PHE A 121 -23.61 18.31 -8.83
N CYS A 122 -24.14 17.85 -7.67
CA CYS A 122 -24.77 16.54 -7.55
C CYS A 122 -26.02 16.39 -8.42
N GLU A 123 -26.77 17.47 -8.64
CA GLU A 123 -27.96 17.49 -9.50
C GLU A 123 -27.61 17.51 -11.00
N GLU A 124 -26.55 18.21 -11.40
CA GLU A 124 -26.14 18.36 -12.80
C GLU A 124 -25.28 17.20 -13.32
N LEU A 125 -24.94 16.22 -12.48
CA LEU A 125 -24.21 15.03 -12.91
C LEU A 125 -25.04 14.21 -13.90
N SER A 126 -24.40 13.79 -14.99
CA SER A 126 -25.01 12.83 -15.91
C SER A 126 -25.29 11.49 -15.22
N ASP A 127 -26.28 10.73 -15.71
CA ASP A 127 -26.66 9.41 -15.16
C ASP A 127 -25.46 8.48 -14.92
N LYS A 128 -24.49 8.52 -15.83
CA LYS A 128 -23.23 7.76 -15.73
C LYS A 128 -22.40 8.18 -14.53
N HIS A 129 -22.24 9.48 -14.30
CA HIS A 129 -21.46 10.01 -13.18
C HIS A 129 -22.23 9.93 -11.86
N GLN A 130 -23.56 10.06 -11.89
CA GLN A 130 -24.43 9.84 -10.72
C GLN A 130 -24.31 8.40 -10.22
N LYS A 131 -24.24 7.43 -11.14
CA LYS A 131 -23.94 6.03 -10.78
C LYS A 131 -22.58 5.90 -10.08
N TYR A 132 -21.55 6.60 -10.56
CA TYR A 132 -20.23 6.58 -9.93
C TYR A 132 -20.26 7.18 -8.52
N LEU A 133 -20.93 8.31 -8.35
CA LEU A 133 -21.09 8.99 -7.06
C LEU A 133 -21.81 8.08 -6.06
N ASN A 134 -22.94 7.49 -6.46
CA ASN A 134 -23.70 6.56 -5.63
C ASN A 134 -22.87 5.34 -5.20
N CYS A 135 -22.04 4.79 -6.09
CA CYS A 135 -21.11 3.71 -5.75
C CYS A 135 -20.03 4.15 -4.75
N LEU A 136 -19.57 5.39 -4.81
CA LEU A 136 -18.57 5.91 -3.85
C LEU A 136 -19.18 6.15 -2.47
N LEU A 137 -20.41 6.66 -2.42
CA LEU A 137 -21.17 6.95 -1.20
C LEU A 137 -21.66 5.68 -0.49
N ALA A 138 -21.96 4.61 -1.22
CA ALA A 138 -22.32 3.31 -0.65
C ALA A 138 -21.10 2.69 0.03
N LYS A 139 -20.97 2.88 1.35
CA LYS A 139 -19.78 2.53 2.17
C LYS A 139 -19.32 1.07 2.08
N ASN A 140 -20.15 0.14 1.59
CA ASN A 140 -19.84 -1.30 1.53
C ASN A 140 -20.09 -1.97 0.14
N GLN A 141 -20.26 -1.20 -0.93
CA GLN A 141 -20.58 -1.74 -2.26
C GLN A 141 -19.53 -1.32 -3.30
N GLY A 142 -18.75 -2.28 -3.80
CA GLY A 142 -17.79 -2.10 -4.90
C GLY A 142 -16.35 -2.45 -4.55
N SER A 143 -15.62 -3.02 -5.52
CA SER A 143 -14.20 -3.33 -5.37
C SER A 143 -13.36 -2.05 -5.22
N ARG A 144 -12.21 -2.16 -4.55
CA ARG A 144 -11.22 -1.06 -4.45
C ARG A 144 -10.89 -0.46 -5.82
N GLN A 145 -10.73 -1.31 -6.82
CA GLN A 145 -10.44 -0.92 -8.20
C GLN A 145 -11.55 -0.08 -8.82
N ASN A 146 -12.82 -0.48 -8.63
CA ASN A 146 -13.95 0.29 -9.13
C ASN A 146 -14.04 1.66 -8.47
N ARG A 147 -13.79 1.74 -7.15
CA ARG A 147 -13.80 3.02 -6.42
C ARG A 147 -12.69 3.95 -6.92
N SER A 148 -11.47 3.44 -7.11
CA SER A 148 -10.37 4.22 -7.72
C SER A 148 -10.75 4.71 -9.12
N TYR A 149 -11.26 3.82 -9.98
CA TYR A 149 -11.72 4.18 -11.32
C TYR A 149 -12.81 5.27 -11.30
N TYR A 150 -13.81 5.15 -10.42
CA TYR A 150 -14.90 6.14 -10.28
C TYR A 150 -14.39 7.50 -9.80
N ARG A 151 -13.52 7.54 -8.79
CA ARG A 151 -12.86 8.79 -8.34
C ARG A 151 -12.13 9.46 -9.49
N LYS A 152 -11.32 8.69 -10.23
CA LYS A 152 -10.56 9.19 -11.38
C LYS A 152 -11.45 9.77 -12.49
N LYS A 153 -12.66 9.23 -12.68
CA LYS A 153 -13.63 9.74 -13.65
C LYS A 153 -14.43 10.94 -13.16
N LEU A 154 -14.74 11.01 -11.86
CA LEU A 154 -15.49 12.13 -11.27
C LEU A 154 -14.62 13.36 -11.01
N ARG A 155 -13.34 13.18 -10.64
CA ARG A 155 -12.40 14.27 -10.32
C ARG A 155 -12.34 15.38 -11.39
N PRO A 156 -12.14 15.10 -12.70
CA PRO A 156 -12.09 16.16 -13.70
C PRO A 156 -13.44 16.88 -13.87
N VAL A 157 -14.56 16.15 -13.74
CA VAL A 157 -15.92 16.71 -13.82
C VAL A 157 -16.17 17.68 -12.66
N PHE A 158 -15.77 17.27 -11.45
CA PHE A 158 -15.81 18.12 -10.25
C PHE A 158 -14.95 19.37 -10.43
N GLN A 159 -13.68 19.20 -10.84
CA GLN A 159 -12.77 20.33 -11.02
C GLN A 159 -13.26 21.31 -12.10
N GLU A 160 -13.79 20.81 -13.22
CA GLU A 160 -14.32 21.67 -14.28
C GLU A 160 -15.57 22.44 -13.83
N PHE A 161 -16.47 21.79 -13.08
CA PHE A 161 -17.66 22.45 -12.55
C PHE A 161 -17.28 23.59 -11.61
N PHE A 162 -16.45 23.31 -10.60
CA PHE A 162 -16.10 24.31 -9.58
C PHE A 162 -15.19 25.43 -10.09
N LYS A 163 -14.37 25.18 -11.11
CA LYS A 163 -13.63 26.24 -11.83
C LYS A 163 -14.51 27.24 -12.59
N LYS A 164 -15.79 26.91 -12.85
CA LYS A 164 -16.74 27.83 -13.50
C LYS A 164 -17.51 28.69 -12.49
N GLN A 165 -17.48 28.32 -11.21
CA GLN A 165 -18.27 28.96 -10.15
C GLN A 165 -17.43 29.89 -9.27
N GLY A 166 -16.11 29.64 -9.16
CA GLY A 166 -15.12 30.57 -8.61
C GLY A 166 -14.39 31.32 -9.72
#